data_AF-A0A6L5QGK3-F1
#
_entry.id   AF-A0A6L5QGK3-F1
#
_cell.length_a   1.000
_cell.length_b   1.000
_cell.length_c   1.000
_cell.angle_alpha   90.00
_cell.angle_beta   90.00
_cell.angle_gamma   90.00
#
_symmetry.space_group_name_H-M   'P 1'
#
loop_
_entity.id
_entity.type
_entity.pdbx_description
1 polymer ?
#
loop_
_entity_poly.entity_id
_entity_poly.type
_entity_poly.pdbx_seq_one_letter_code
_entity_poly.pdbx_strand_id
1 'polypeptide(L)' 'MLAGCGSTAAPVTQRVEVPVSVSCIKSADVPRKLVYQFDKLLATAGDGEKVIALASDWPRIRKYEGQLETVIEGCR' A
#
# COMPACT_ATOMS: atom_id res chain seq x y z
N MET A 1 50.55 31.45 30.93
CA MET A 1 49.97 30.11 31.15
C MET A 1 48.82 29.94 30.17
N LEU A 2 48.82 28.87 29.36
CA LEU A 2 47.72 28.60 28.45
C LEU A 2 46.50 28.15 29.27
N ALA A 3 45.46 28.99 29.30
CA ALA A 3 44.17 28.64 29.87
C ALA A 3 43.64 27.42 29.09
N GLY A 4 43.52 26.29 29.80
CA GLY A 4 43.25 24.99 29.21
C GLY A 4 41.93 24.94 28.46
N CYS A 5 41.91 24.10 27.42
CA CYS A 5 40.73 23.51 26.79
C CYS A 5 39.92 22.64 27.78
N GLY A 6 39.48 23.21 28.90
CA GLY A 6 38.69 22.55 29.94
C GLY A 6 37.19 22.59 29.71
N SER A 7 36.73 23.06 28.54
CA SER A 7 35.32 23.36 28.28
C SER A 7 34.75 22.54 27.14
N THR A 8 35.09 21.26 27.01
CA THR A 8 34.25 20.34 26.23
C THR A 8 33.06 19.97 27.11
N ALA A 9 32.03 20.81 27.08
CA ALA A 9 30.72 20.47 27.64
C ALA A 9 30.35 19.05 27.19
N ALA A 10 29.96 18.19 28.13
CA ALA A 10 29.56 16.83 27.82
C ALA A 10 28.51 16.87 26.70
N PRO A 11 28.62 16.00 25.67
CA PRO A 11 27.70 16.03 24.54
C PRO A 11 26.28 15.86 25.08
N VAL A 12 25.50 16.93 24.99
CA VAL A 12 24.10 16.94 25.39
C VAL A 12 23.35 16.14 24.35
N THR A 13 22.91 14.94 24.72
CA THR A 13 21.99 14.18 23.88
C THR A 13 20.66 14.91 23.82
N GLN A 14 20.40 15.63 22.73
CA GLN A 14 19.08 16.19 22.45
C GLN A 14 18.19 15.11 21.83
N ARG A 15 17.05 14.85 22.47
CA ARG A 15 15.97 14.08 21.84
C ARG A 15 15.18 15.03 20.96
N VAL A 16 15.08 14.71 19.67
CA VAL A 16 14.28 15.43 18.68
C VAL A 16 13.15 14.52 18.25
N GLU A 17 11.91 14.96 18.46
CA GLU A 17 10.75 14.26 17.92
C GLU A 17 10.57 14.67 16.45
N VAL A 18 10.90 13.75 15.56
CA VAL A 18 10.72 13.94 14.11
C VAL A 18 9.38 13.34 13.73
N PRO A 19 8.43 14.13 13.18
CA PRO A 19 7.18 13.58 12.70
C PRO A 19 7.45 12.61 11.56
N VAL A 20 6.96 11.37 11.72
CA VAL A 20 7.03 10.34 10.69
C VAL A 20 5.73 10.35 9.92
N SER A 21 5.80 10.46 8.60
CA SER A 21 4.63 10.31 7.74
C SER A 21 4.11 8.87 7.84
N VAL A 22 2.84 8.72 8.17
CA VAL A 22 2.15 7.43 8.18
C VAL A 22 1.18 7.37 7.01
N SER A 23 0.98 6.18 6.43
CA SER A 23 -0.03 6.01 5.40
C SER A 23 -1.41 6.23 5.99
N CYS A 24 -2.25 7.03 5.32
CA CYS A 24 -3.65 7.16 5.72
C CYS A 24 -4.39 5.82 5.52
N ILE A 25 -4.14 5.16 4.39
CA ILE A 25 -4.72 3.86 4.08
C ILE A 25 -4.03 2.80 4.93
N LYS A 26 -4.79 2.12 5.78
CA LYS A 26 -4.30 0.99 6.57
C LYS A 26 -4.49 -0.30 5.79
N SER A 27 -3.59 -1.26 5.97
CA SER A 27 -3.67 -2.56 5.30
C SER A 27 -4.95 -3.33 5.61
N ALA A 28 -5.57 -3.08 6.77
CA ALA A 28 -6.85 -3.69 7.16
C ALA A 28 -8.05 -3.14 6.37
N ASP A 29 -7.94 -1.92 5.84
CA ASP A 29 -9.01 -1.25 5.09
C ASP A 29 -8.94 -1.58 3.59
N VAL A 30 -7.82 -2.13 3.12
CA VAL A 30 -7.64 -2.53 1.73
C VAL A 30 -8.49 -3.78 1.44
N PRO A 31 -9.41 -3.73 0.46
CA PRO A 31 -10.19 -4.90 0.08
C PRO A 31 -9.28 -6.06 -0.33
N ARG A 32 -9.71 -7.29 -0.03
CA ARG A 32 -8.92 -8.48 -0.38
C ARG A 32 -8.72 -8.56 -1.90
N LYS A 33 -7.47 -8.76 -2.31
CA LYS A 33 -7.11 -8.97 -3.73
C LYS A 33 -7.97 -10.09 -4.32
N LEU A 34 -8.60 -9.80 -5.45
CA LEU A 34 -9.36 -10.78 -6.22
C LEU A 34 -8.42 -11.80 -6.86
N VAL A 35 -8.88 -13.05 -6.91
CA VAL A 35 -8.27 -14.11 -7.71
C VAL A 35 -9.15 -14.33 -8.92
N TYR A 36 -8.71 -13.85 -10.08
CA TYR A 36 -9.47 -13.90 -11.32
C TYR A 36 -9.54 -15.34 -11.85
N GLN A 37 -10.67 -15.69 -12.47
CA GLN A 37 -10.78 -16.94 -13.20
C GLN A 37 -9.90 -16.93 -14.44
N PHE A 38 -9.75 -15.75 -15.06
CA PHE A 38 -8.87 -15.54 -16.20
C PHE A 38 -7.42 -15.93 -15.87
N ASP A 39 -6.92 -15.56 -14.69
CA ASP A 39 -5.55 -15.87 -14.24
C ASP A 39 -5.29 -17.38 -14.06
N LYS A 40 -6.34 -18.19 -13.92
CA LYS A 40 -6.22 -19.65 -13.77
C LYS A 40 -6.21 -20.38 -15.09
N LEU A 41 -6.48 -19.69 -16.20
CA LEU A 41 -6.48 -20.31 -17.50
C LEU A 41 -5.05 -20.61 -17.95
N LEU A 42 -4.89 -21.77 -18.60
CA LEU A 42 -3.67 -22.09 -19.30
C LEU A 42 -3.48 -21.11 -20.47
N ALA A 43 -2.24 -20.82 -20.84
CA ALA A 43 -1.95 -19.98 -22.01
C ALA A 43 -2.57 -20.56 -23.30
N THR A 44 -2.66 -21.89 -23.36
CA THR A 44 -3.27 -22.66 -24.46
C THR A 44 -4.80 -22.75 -24.39
N ALA A 45 -5.46 -22.15 -23.39
CA ALA A 45 -6.91 -22.12 -23.30
C ALA A 45 -7.52 -21.45 -24.53
N GLY A 46 -8.68 -21.94 -24.96
CA GLY A 46 -9.38 -21.41 -26.13
C GLY A 46 -9.89 -19.99 -25.90
N ASP A 47 -10.07 -19.23 -26.97
CA ASP A 47 -10.55 -17.84 -26.88
C ASP A 47 -11.94 -17.76 -26.25
N GLY A 48 -12.80 -18.74 -26.50
CA GLY A 48 -14.12 -18.82 -25.85
C GLY A 48 -14.04 -18.95 -24.33
N GLU A 49 -13.15 -19.79 -23.81
CA GLU A 49 -12.94 -19.96 -22.37
C GLU A 49 -12.38 -18.70 -21.73
N LYS A 50 -11.44 -18.04 -22.41
CA LYS A 50 -10.86 -16.75 -22.03
C LYS A 50 -11.94 -15.67 -21.92
N VAL A 51 -12.83 -15.57 -22.91
CA VAL A 51 -13.92 -14.59 -22.93
C VAL A 51 -14.91 -14.85 -21.80
N ILE A 52 -15.27 -16.11 -21.55
CA ILE A 52 -16.20 -16.48 -20.47
C ILE A 52 -15.61 -16.16 -19.08
N ALA A 53 -14.32 -16.49 -18.88
CA ALA A 53 -13.62 -16.15 -17.64
C ALA A 53 -13.56 -14.63 -17.43
N LEU A 54 -13.21 -13.87 -18.47
CA LEU A 54 -13.18 -12.41 -18.43
C LEU A 54 -14.55 -11.82 -18.12
N ALA A 55 -15.62 -12.31 -18.76
CA ALA A 55 -16.99 -11.84 -18.51
C ALA A 55 -17.42 -12.09 -17.05
N SER A 56 -16.99 -13.20 -16.47
CA SER A 56 -17.26 -13.55 -15.08
C SER A 56 -16.49 -12.68 -14.08
N ASP A 57 -15.26 -12.30 -14.43
CA ASP A 57 -14.40 -11.47 -13.58
C ASP A 57 -14.76 -9.98 -13.67
N TRP A 58 -15.29 -9.52 -14.80
CA TRP A 58 -15.66 -8.13 -15.04
C TRP A 58 -16.48 -7.46 -13.91
N PRO A 59 -17.64 -8.00 -13.49
CA PRO A 59 -18.41 -7.38 -12.40
C PRO A 59 -17.66 -7.39 -11.06
N ARG A 60 -16.76 -8.37 -10.84
CA ARG A 60 -15.98 -8.47 -9.61
C ARG A 60 -14.93 -7.36 -9.55
N ILE A 61 -14.24 -7.12 -10.65
CA ILE A 61 -13.26 -6.03 -10.78
C ILE A 61 -13.91 -4.70 -10.46
N ARG A 62 -15.05 -4.40 -11.11
CA ARG A 62 -15.78 -3.14 -10.91
C ARG A 62 -16.20 -2.93 -9.45
N LYS A 63 -16.64 -3.99 -8.78
CA LYS A 63 -16.97 -3.93 -7.35
C LYS A 63 -15.74 -3.65 -6.50
N TYR A 64 -14.62 -4.34 -6.75
CA TYR A 64 -13.38 -4.13 -6.03
C TYR A 64 -12.83 -2.71 -6.22
N GLU A 65 -12.86 -2.19 -7.46
CA GLU A 65 -12.45 -0.82 -7.77
C GLU A 65 -13.28 0.21 -7.00
N GLY A 66 -14.61 0.07 -6.97
CA GLY A 66 -15.46 0.97 -6.20
C GLY A 66 -15.20 0.92 -4.68
N GLN A 67 -14.91 -0.27 -4.14
CA GLN A 67 -14.51 -0.40 -2.73
C GLN A 67 -13.16 0.27 -2.46
N LEU A 68 -12.20 0.12 -3.37
CA LEU A 68 -10.89 0.73 -3.24
C LEU A 68 -10.97 2.26 -3.36
N GLU A 69 -11.78 2.77 -4.28
CA GLU A 69 -12.04 4.20 -4.45
C GLU A 69 -12.66 4.79 -3.18
N THR A 70 -13.62 4.10 -2.57
CA THR A 70 -14.21 4.50 -1.26
C THR A 70 -13.14 4.65 -0.17
N VAL A 71 -12.18 3.72 -0.11
CA VAL A 71 -11.08 3.75 0.89
C VAL A 71 -10.14 4.93 0.61
N ILE A 72 -9.84 5.20 -0.66
CA ILE A 72 -9.00 6.33 -1.07
C ILE A 72 -9.68 7.66 -0.77
N GLU A 73 -10.97 7.79 -1.07
CA GLU A 73 -11.77 9.00 -0.79
C GLU A 73 -11.89 9.27 0.71
N GLY A 74 -12.01 8.23 1.55
CA GLY A 74 -12.00 8.39 3.01
C GLY A 74 -10.67 8.91 3.58
N CYS A 75 -9.62 8.93 2.76
CA CYS A 75 -8.27 9.38 3.13
C CYS A 75 -7.87 10.74 2.55
N ARG A 76 -8.75 11.36 1.75
CA ARG A 76 -8.56 12.69 1.17
C ARG A 76 -9.08 13.77 2.11
#